data_AF-A0A7S7SJB5-F1
#
_entry.id   AF-A0A7S7SJB5-F1
#
_cell.length_a   1.000
_cell.length_b   1.000
_cell.length_c   1.000
_cell.angle_alpha   90.00
_cell.angle_beta   90.00
_cell.angle_gamma   90.00
#
_symmetry.space_group_name_H-M   'P 1'
#
loop_
_entity.id
_entity.type
_entity.pdbx_description
1 polymer ?
#
loop_
_entity_poly.entity_id
_entity_poly.type
_entity_poly.pdbx_seq_one_letter_code
_entity_poly.pdbx_strand_id
1 'polypeptide(L)' 'MAQKLVKLYDFVHDHGGATAKMRVAMKTLVPSNKAEQTPDSPELIEKFRAAIREVTGLEAPNV' A
#
# COMPACT_ATOMS: atom_id res chain seq x y z
N MET A 1 -3.42 9.71 12.11
CA MET A 1 -3.97 8.36 11.84
C MET A 1 -3.80 8.13 10.36
N ALA A 2 -3.06 7.10 9.98
CA ALA A 2 -2.51 6.93 8.63
C ALA A 2 -3.59 6.46 7.62
N GLN A 3 -4.47 7.38 7.24
CA GLN A 3 -5.61 7.08 6.38
C GLN A 3 -5.19 6.79 4.94
N LYS A 4 -4.02 7.28 4.50
CA LYS A 4 -3.57 7.11 3.12
C LYS A 4 -3.04 5.71 2.88
N LEU A 5 -2.16 5.19 3.75
CA LEU A 5 -1.63 3.83 3.62
C LEU A 5 -2.72 2.76 3.71
N VAL A 6 -3.74 2.97 4.55
CA VAL A 6 -4.89 2.06 4.65
C VAL A 6 -5.67 2.02 3.33
N LYS A 7 -5.99 3.18 2.74
CA LYS A 7 -6.65 3.26 1.43
C LYS A 7 -5.85 2.59 0.31
N LEU A 8 -4.53 2.75 0.34
CA LEU A 8 -3.62 2.11 -0.61
C LEU A 8 -3.65 0.58 -0.43
N TYR A 9 -3.71 0.10 0.81
CA TYR A 9 -3.88 -1.32 1.09
C TYR A 9 -5.23 -1.85 0.59
N ASP A 10 -6.31 -1.13 0.82
CA ASP A 10 -7.65 -1.56 0.38
C ASP A 10 -7.74 -1.61 -1.14
N PHE A 11 -7.20 -0.61 -1.84
CA PHE A 11 -7.06 -0.66 -3.30
C PHE A 11 -6.32 -1.92 -3.78
N VAL A 12 -5.21 -2.26 -3.14
CA VAL A 12 -4.44 -3.48 -3.49
C VAL A 12 -5.25 -4.74 -3.25
N HIS A 13 -6.05 -4.77 -2.19
CA HIS A 13 -6.92 -5.90 -1.90
C HIS A 13 -8.00 -6.07 -2.96
N ASP A 14 -8.64 -4.98 -3.36
CA ASP A 14 -9.73 -5.00 -4.32
C ASP A 14 -9.25 -5.44 -5.71
N HIS A 15 -8.00 -5.11 -6.06
CA HIS A 15 -7.43 -5.40 -7.37
C HIS A 15 -6.53 -6.65 -7.44
N GLY A 16 -6.13 -7.22 -6.30
CA GLY A 16 -5.21 -8.38 -6.29
C GLY A 16 -5.32 -9.30 -5.07
N GLY A 17 -6.34 -9.10 -4.23
CA GLY A 17 -6.64 -9.94 -3.08
C GLY A 17 -5.58 -9.93 -1.99
N ALA A 18 -5.63 -10.98 -1.15
CA ALA A 18 -4.71 -11.13 -0.02
C ALA A 18 -3.24 -11.30 -0.48
N THR A 19 -3.01 -11.96 -1.61
CA THR A 19 -1.65 -12.16 -2.16
C THR A 19 -1.01 -10.84 -2.56
N ALA A 20 -1.77 -9.92 -3.17
CA ALA A 20 -1.26 -8.60 -3.52
C ALA A 20 -0.98 -7.75 -2.27
N LYS A 21 -1.87 -7.77 -1.25
CA LYS A 21 -1.61 -7.11 0.04
C LYS A 21 -0.29 -7.60 0.64
N MET A 22 -0.05 -8.92 0.63
CA MET A 22 1.19 -9.50 1.15
C MET A 22 2.43 -9.05 0.36
N ARG A 23 2.37 -9.04 -0.97
CA ARG A 23 3.50 -8.59 -1.81
C ARG A 23 3.83 -7.11 -1.60
N VAL A 24 2.81 -6.26 -1.47
CA VAL A 24 3.01 -4.83 -1.15
C VAL A 24 3.63 -4.68 0.23
N ALA A 25 3.19 -5.45 1.23
CA ALA A 25 3.82 -5.45 2.56
C ALA A 25 5.30 -5.83 2.51
N MET A 26 5.66 -6.84 1.73
CA MET A 26 7.06 -7.27 1.58
C MET A 26 7.93 -6.21 0.88
N LYS A 27 7.39 -5.53 -0.13
CA LYS A 27 8.11 -4.46 -0.85
C LYS A 27 8.27 -3.19 -0.01
N THR A 28 7.20 -2.80 0.68
CA THR A 28 7.16 -1.56 1.48
C THR A 28 7.82 -1.72 2.84
N LEU A 29 7.97 -2.96 3.33
CA LEU A 29 8.38 -3.32 4.69
C LEU A 29 7.40 -2.82 5.77
N VAL A 30 6.18 -2.46 5.37
CA VAL A 30 5.13 -1.99 6.26
C VAL A 30 3.97 -2.96 6.14
N PRO A 31 3.78 -3.88 7.09
CA PRO A 31 2.62 -4.77 7.09
C PRO A 31 1.31 -3.99 7.25
N SER A 32 0.21 -4.55 6.76
CA SER A 32 -1.11 -3.88 6.79
C SER A 32 -1.55 -3.51 8.21
N ASN A 33 -1.29 -4.34 9.21
CA ASN A 33 -1.61 -4.04 10.61
C ASN A 33 -0.78 -2.90 11.21
N LYS A 34 0.36 -2.55 10.61
CA LYS A 34 1.17 -1.39 10.99
C LYS A 34 0.85 -0.16 10.16
N ALA A 35 0.14 -0.30 9.04
CA ALA A 35 -0.19 0.81 8.16
C ALA A 35 -0.92 1.93 8.91
N GLU A 36 -1.91 1.59 9.75
CA GLU A 36 -2.70 2.56 10.55
C GLU A 36 -1.86 3.40 11.53
N GLN A 37 -0.76 2.82 12.03
CA GLN A 37 0.13 3.41 13.03
C GLN A 37 1.37 4.06 12.40
N THR A 38 1.64 3.79 11.12
CA THR A 38 2.81 4.30 10.42
C THR A 38 2.48 5.66 9.82
N PRO A 39 3.22 6.74 10.14
CA PRO A 39 2.93 8.07 9.61
C PRO A 39 2.87 8.08 8.08
N ASP A 40 1.89 8.81 7.54
CA ASP A 40 1.77 9.08 6.10
C ASP A 40 2.91 10.03 5.66
N SER A 41 4.12 9.50 5.48
CA SER A 41 5.25 10.26 4.94
C SER A 41 5.23 10.23 3.40
N PRO A 42 5.65 11.32 2.71
CA PRO A 42 5.70 11.36 1.25
C PRO A 42 6.55 10.23 0.66
N GLU A 43 7.70 9.94 1.28
CA GLU A 43 8.60 8.86 0.86
C GLU A 43 7.92 7.49 0.93
N LEU A 44 7.15 7.25 1.99
CA LEU A 44 6.46 5.98 2.15
C LEU A 44 5.29 5.85 1.18
N ILE A 45 4.54 6.93 0.95
CA ILE A 45 3.45 6.95 -0.04
C ILE A 45 4.01 6.63 -1.43
N GLU A 46 5.12 7.24 -1.85
CA GLU A 46 5.75 6.94 -3.14
C GLU A 46 6.26 5.50 -3.21
N LYS A 47 6.84 4.97 -2.13
CA LYS A 47 7.21 3.55 -2.04
C LYS A 47 6.01 2.62 -2.19
N PHE A 48 4.88 2.96 -1.60
CA PHE A 48 3.63 2.23 -1.77
C PHE A 48 3.13 2.33 -3.21
N ARG A 49 3.09 3.53 -3.81
CA ARG A 49 2.66 3.71 -5.20
C ARG A 49 3.48 2.85 -6.17
N ALA A 50 4.80 2.83 -6.02
CA ALA A 50 5.68 1.96 -6.80
C ALA A 50 5.38 0.48 -6.57
N ALA A 51 5.26 0.05 -5.31
CA ALA A 51 4.95 -1.34 -4.97
C ALA A 51 3.58 -1.79 -5.51
N ILE A 52 2.57 -0.93 -5.47
CA ILE A 52 1.22 -1.19 -5.98
C ILE A 52 1.27 -1.41 -7.49
N ARG A 53 1.95 -0.52 -8.21
CA ARG A 53 2.12 -0.62 -9.65
C ARG A 53 2.83 -1.92 -10.05
N GLU A 54 3.88 -2.29 -9.34
CA GLU A 54 4.59 -3.55 -9.60
C GLU A 54 3.76 -4.80 -9.28
N VAL A 55 2.92 -4.76 -8.26
CA VAL A 55 2.16 -5.94 -7.79
C VAL A 55 0.85 -6.13 -8.55
N THR A 56 0.15 -5.04 -8.84
CA THR A 56 -1.19 -5.05 -9.44
C THR A 56 -1.19 -4.67 -10.93
N GLY A 57 -0.13 -4.02 -11.42
CA GLY A 57 -0.09 -3.43 -12.76
C GLY A 57 -0.89 -2.13 -12.89
N LEU A 58 -1.51 -1.65 -11.81
CA LEU A 58 -2.38 -0.47 -11.80
C LEU A 58 -1.72 0.72 -11.11
N GLU A 59 -2.15 1.92 -11.47
CA GLU A 59 -1.76 3.12 -10.73
C GLU A 59 -2.54 3.23 -9.43
N ALA A 60 -1.81 3.52 -8.35
CA ALA A 60 -2.40 3.72 -7.04
C ALA A 60 -3.29 4.98 -7.01
N PRO A 61 -4.39 4.96 -6.23
CA PRO A 61 -5.27 6.12 -6.11
C PRO A 61 -4.55 7.31 -5.47
N ASN A 62 -4.97 8.52 -5.86
CA ASN A 62 -4.42 9.74 -5.27
C ASN A 62 -5.00 9.93 -3.85
N VAL A 63 -4.13 9.83 -2.83
CA VAL A 63 -4.48 9.83 -1.40
C VAL A 63 -3.76 10.94 -0.63
#